data_AF-A0A0M8YND0-F1
#
_entry.id   AF-A0A0M8YND0-F1
#
_cell.length_a   1.000
_cell.length_b   1.000
_cell.length_c   1.000
_cell.angle_alpha   90.00
_cell.angle_beta   90.00
_cell.angle_gamma   90.00
#
_symmetry.space_group_name_H-M   'P 1'
#
loop_
_entity.id
_entity.type
_entity.pdbx_description
1 polymer ?
#
loop_
_entity_poly.entity_id
_entity_poly.type
_entity_poly.pdbx_seq_one_letter_code
_entity_poly.pdbx_strand_id
1 'polypeptide(L)'
;MAGFKVDSNRLRRSADGFRSAGDQAGVVAGSLGDTTVPAGAFGVSGPGAGLAADLDAIVGRRRDGIARRRDRLAEIADKVRRDADEYDRSDADSADGVNRSGEGLR
;
A
#
# COMPACT_ATOMS: atom_id res chain seq x y z
N MET A 1 26.96 21.95 12.15
CA MET A 1 26.30 21.20 11.06
C MET A 1 24.93 20.80 11.56
N ALA A 2 23.84 21.33 10.98
CA ALA A 2 22.49 20.90 11.33
C ALA A 2 22.29 19.50 10.77
N GLY A 3 22.26 18.49 11.64
CA GLY A 3 21.99 17.11 11.25
C GLY A 3 20.63 17.03 10.57
N PHE A 4 20.57 16.38 9.41
CA PHE A 4 19.31 16.10 8.72
C PHE A 4 18.50 15.16 9.61
N LYS A 5 17.59 15.71 10.43
CA LYS A 5 16.72 14.94 11.29
C LYS A 5 15.59 14.38 10.44
N VAL A 6 15.53 13.06 10.33
CA VAL A 6 14.46 12.38 9.58
C VAL A 6 13.14 12.62 10.30
N ASP A 7 12.15 13.16 9.59
CA ASP A 7 10.81 13.39 10.14
C ASP A 7 9.99 12.09 10.13
N SER A 8 10.10 11.32 11.22
CA SER A 8 9.39 10.06 11.41
C SER A 8 7.85 10.23 11.38
N ASN A 9 7.33 11.40 11.76
CA ASN A 9 5.90 11.70 11.65
C ASN A 9 5.46 11.84 10.19
N ARG A 10 6.30 12.42 9.34
CA ARG A 10 6.05 12.50 7.89
C ARG A 10 6.12 11.12 7.22
N LEU A 11 7.03 10.26 7.67
CA LEU A 11 7.11 8.87 7.21
C LEU A 11 5.84 8.08 7.59
N ARG A 12 5.40 8.15 8.84
CA ARG A 12 4.14 7.52 9.30
C ARG A 12 2.93 7.98 8.50
N ARG A 13 2.79 9.30 8.27
CA ARG A 13 1.73 9.86 7.41
C ARG A 13 1.77 9.32 5.98
N SER A 14 2.96 9.09 5.45
CA SER A 14 3.14 8.52 4.10
C SER A 14 2.73 7.04 4.07
N ALA A 15 3.07 6.27 5.10
CA ALA A 15 2.64 4.88 5.26
C ALA A 15 1.10 4.76 5.33
N ASP A 16 0.44 5.64 6.10
CA ASP A 16 -1.03 5.69 6.16
C ASP A 16 -1.64 6.02 4.78
N GLY A 17 -1.01 6.91 4.02
CA GLY A 17 -1.40 7.22 2.65
C GLY A 17 -1.31 6.02 1.70
N PHE A 18 -0.22 5.24 1.77
CA PHE A 18 -0.07 4.02 0.97
C PHE A 18 -1.08 2.94 1.36
N ARG A 19 -1.35 2.77 2.65
CA ARG A 19 -2.36 1.82 3.15
C ARG A 19 -3.76 2.20 2.66
N SER A 20 -4.14 3.47 2.79
CA SER A 20 -5.42 3.99 2.28
C SER A 20 -5.58 3.80 0.77
N ALA A 21 -4.54 4.07 -0.01
CA ALA A 21 -4.53 3.83 -1.45
C ALA A 21 -4.67 2.33 -1.80
N GLY A 22 -4.04 1.45 -1.02
CA GLY A 22 -4.18 -0.01 -1.14
C GLY A 22 -5.61 -0.49 -0.84
N ASP A 23 -6.26 0.08 0.17
CA ASP A 23 -7.64 -0.25 0.53
C ASP A 23 -8.63 0.19 -0.56
N GLN A 24 -8.45 1.41 -1.11
CA GLN A 24 -9.24 1.86 -2.27
C GLN A 24 -9.05 0.96 -3.49
N ALA A 25 -7.82 0.53 -3.77
CA ALA A 25 -7.55 -0.45 -4.82
C ALA A 25 -8.28 -1.78 -4.57
N GLY A 26 -8.31 -2.24 -3.31
CA GLY A 26 -9.08 -3.43 -2.90
C GLY A 26 -10.59 -3.30 -3.17
N VAL A 27 -11.18 -2.14 -2.86
CA VAL A 27 -12.60 -1.85 -3.14
C VAL A 27 -12.88 -1.89 -4.64
N VAL A 28 -12.03 -1.27 -5.47
CA VAL A 28 -12.18 -1.28 -6.93
C VAL A 28 -12.06 -2.70 -7.48
N ALA A 29 -11.10 -3.50 -7.02
CA ALA A 29 -10.96 -4.90 -7.42
C ALA A 29 -12.19 -5.74 -7.03
N GLY A 30 -12.79 -5.47 -5.87
CA GLY A 30 -14.05 -6.10 -5.43
C GLY A 30 -15.19 -5.77 -6.40
N SER A 31 -15.40 -4.48 -6.67
CA SER A 31 -16.47 -4.02 -7.59
C SER A 31 -16.35 -4.57 -9.01
N LEU A 32 -15.11 -4.74 -9.51
CA LEU A 32 -14.85 -5.39 -10.79
C LEU A 32 -15.18 -6.89 -10.77
N GLY A 33 -14.96 -7.57 -9.65
CA GLY A 33 -15.33 -8.98 -9.48
C GLY A 33 -16.85 -9.19 -9.42
N ASP A 34 -17.58 -8.22 -8.86
CA ASP A 34 -19.05 -8.25 -8.81
C ASP A 34 -19.70 -7.82 -10.14
N THR A 35 -18.90 -7.24 -11.06
CA THR A 35 -19.34 -6.92 -12.42
C THR A 35 -19.25 -8.18 -13.29
N THR A 36 -20.12 -9.15 -13.03
CA THR A 36 -20.27 -10.33 -13.91
C THR A 36 -21.12 -9.94 -15.12
N VAL A 37 -20.62 -10.20 -16.34
CA VAL A 37 -21.41 -9.95 -17.56
C VAL A 37 -22.57 -10.95 -17.59
N PRO A 38 -23.84 -10.51 -17.56
CA PRO A 38 -24.97 -11.42 -17.63
C PRO A 38 -24.91 -12.24 -18.92
N ALA A 39 -25.18 -13.55 -18.85
CA ALA A 39 -25.15 -14.46 -20.02
C ALA A 39 -26.10 -14.02 -21.16
N GLY A 40 -27.06 -13.14 -20.89
CA GLY A 40 -27.97 -12.53 -21.88
C GLY A 40 -27.66 -11.09 -22.28
N ALA A 41 -26.59 -10.47 -21.76
CA ALA A 41 -26.27 -9.06 -21.99
C ALA A 41 -26.00 -8.72 -23.48
N PHE A 42 -25.70 -9.74 -24.28
CA PHE A 42 -25.42 -9.56 -25.70
C PHE A 42 -26.58 -9.94 -26.63
N GLY A 43 -27.75 -10.36 -26.14
CA GLY A 43 -28.89 -10.76 -26.98
C GLY A 43 -28.61 -12.03 -27.82
N VAL A 44 -29.63 -12.52 -28.53
CA VAL A 44 -29.57 -13.77 -29.32
C VAL A 44 -28.57 -13.69 -30.49
N SER A 45 -28.25 -12.48 -30.94
CA SER A 45 -27.26 -12.16 -31.98
C SER A 45 -25.93 -11.65 -31.41
N GLY A 46 -25.73 -11.84 -30.11
CA GLY A 46 -24.58 -11.35 -29.38
C GLY A 46 -23.29 -12.06 -29.76
N PRO A 47 -22.13 -11.39 -29.62
CA PRO A 47 -20.85 -12.07 -29.69
C PRO A 47 -20.88 -13.27 -28.73
N GLY A 48 -20.78 -14.47 -29.30
CA GLY A 48 -21.10 -15.74 -28.63
C GLY A 48 -20.22 -16.01 -27.40
N ALA A 49 -20.41 -17.17 -26.76
CA ALA A 49 -19.75 -17.58 -25.52
C ALA A 49 -18.23 -17.26 -25.42
N GLY A 50 -17.52 -17.18 -26.56
CA GLY A 50 -16.14 -16.71 -26.65
C GLY A 50 -15.90 -15.28 -26.15
N LEU A 51 -16.73 -14.29 -26.49
CA LEU A 51 -16.50 -12.91 -26.02
C LEU A 51 -16.81 -12.76 -24.52
N ALA A 52 -17.81 -13.47 -24.02
CA ALA A 52 -18.10 -13.48 -22.59
C ALA A 52 -16.91 -14.04 -21.79
N ALA A 53 -16.30 -15.13 -22.27
CA ALA A 53 -15.08 -15.70 -21.69
C ALA A 53 -13.87 -14.75 -21.81
N ASP A 54 -13.71 -14.05 -22.95
CA ASP A 54 -12.64 -13.08 -23.14
C ASP A 54 -12.77 -11.88 -22.20
N LEU A 55 -13.99 -11.37 -22.00
CA LEU A 55 -14.27 -10.30 -21.06
C LEU A 55 -13.99 -10.73 -19.62
N ASP A 56 -14.41 -11.93 -19.24
CA ASP A 56 -14.11 -12.51 -17.93
C ASP A 56 -12.58 -12.64 -17.72
N ALA A 57 -11.85 -13.12 -18.73
CA ALA A 57 -10.40 -13.20 -18.68
C ALA A 57 -9.71 -11.82 -18.58
N ILE A 58 -10.23 -10.79 -19.28
CA ILE A 58 -9.72 -9.41 -19.19
C ILE A 58 -9.98 -8.81 -17.81
N VAL A 59 -11.19 -9.01 -17.26
CA VAL A 59 -11.56 -8.54 -15.92
C VAL A 59 -10.74 -9.25 -14.86
N GLY A 60 -10.56 -10.58 -14.97
CA GLY A 60 -9.69 -11.37 -14.11
C GLY A 60 -8.25 -10.86 -14.10
N ARG A 61 -7.63 -10.65 -15.27
CA ARG A 61 -6.27 -10.08 -15.35
C ARG A 61 -6.16 -8.70 -14.72
N ARG A 62 -7.18 -7.85 -14.90
CA ARG A 62 -7.22 -6.52 -14.25
C ARG A 62 -7.32 -6.64 -12.73
N ARG A 63 -8.19 -7.53 -12.23
CA ARG A 63 -8.35 -7.80 -10.80
C ARG A 63 -7.04 -8.26 -10.18
N ASP A 64 -6.34 -9.20 -10.82
CA ASP A 64 -5.03 -9.69 -10.36
C ASP A 64 -3.98 -8.57 -10.33
N GLY A 65 -3.96 -7.72 -11.36
CA GLY A 65 -3.06 -6.56 -11.40
C GLY A 65 -3.32 -5.57 -10.27
N ILE A 66 -4.59 -5.33 -9.92
CA ILE A 66 -4.98 -4.46 -8.80
C ILE A 66 -4.61 -5.11 -7.46
N ALA A 67 -4.82 -6.42 -7.30
CA ALA A 67 -4.43 -7.15 -6.10
C ALA A 67 -2.91 -7.05 -5.85
N ARG A 68 -2.09 -7.32 -6.86
CA ARG A 68 -0.62 -7.16 -6.75
C ARG A 68 -0.21 -5.74 -6.38
N ARG A 69 -0.93 -4.73 -6.90
CA ARG A 69 -0.65 -3.32 -6.58
C ARG A 69 -1.00 -2.98 -5.15
N ARG A 70 -2.11 -3.52 -4.63
CA ARG A 70 -2.49 -3.41 -3.22
C ARG A 70 -1.44 -4.03 -2.31
N ASP A 71 -1.01 -5.25 -2.61
CA ASP A 71 0.00 -5.96 -1.80
C ASP A 71 1.32 -5.18 -1.75
N ARG A 72 1.75 -4.63 -2.89
CA ARG A 72 2.96 -3.80 -2.97
C ARG A 72 2.84 -2.50 -2.17
N LEU A 73 1.65 -1.87 -2.17
CA LEU A 73 1.42 -0.66 -1.37
C LEU A 73 1.43 -0.96 0.13
N ALA A 74 0.88 -2.10 0.54
CA ALA A 74 0.94 -2.56 1.93
C ALA A 74 2.40 -2.84 2.36
N GLU A 75 3.18 -3.51 1.52
CA GLU A 75 4.60 -3.77 1.78
C GLU A 75 5.41 -2.46 1.95
N ILE A 76 5.19 -1.49 1.07
CA ILE A 76 5.83 -0.16 1.18
C ILE A 76 5.42 0.53 2.47
N ALA A 77 4.14 0.50 2.84
CA ALA A 77 3.65 1.11 4.07
C ALA A 77 4.32 0.49 5.31
N ASP A 78 4.42 -0.83 5.36
CA ASP A 78 5.04 -1.55 6.48
C ASP A 78 6.54 -1.27 6.57
N LYS A 79 7.23 -1.18 5.43
CA LYS A 79 8.65 -0.80 5.38
C LYS A 79 8.86 0.62 5.88
N VAL A 80 8.10 1.59 5.37
CA VAL A 80 8.21 3.00 5.77
C VAL A 80 7.94 3.18 7.27
N ARG A 81 6.99 2.42 7.82
CA ARG A 81 6.69 2.45 9.26
C ARG A 81 7.83 1.85 10.08
N ARG A 82 8.40 0.72 9.65
CA ARG A 82 9.57 0.11 10.31
C ARG A 82 10.77 1.06 10.32
N ASP A 83 11.05 1.70 9.19
CA ASP A 83 12.15 2.67 9.07
C ASP A 83 11.92 3.85 10.03
N ALA A 84 10.69 4.38 10.12
CA ALA A 84 10.35 5.45 11.06
C ALA A 84 10.57 5.04 12.53
N ASP A 85 10.18 3.82 12.90
CA ASP A 85 10.37 3.31 14.26
C ASP A 85 11.86 3.03 14.59
N GLU A 86 12.67 2.72 13.58
CA GLU A 86 14.12 2.57 13.71
C GLU A 86 14.84 3.91 13.89
N TYR A 87 14.41 4.95 13.16
CA TYR A 87 14.90 6.31 13.36
C TYR A 87 14.57 6.84 14.77
N ASP A 88 13.32 6.66 15.23
CA ASP A 88 12.92 7.07 16.59
C ASP A 88 13.75 6.36 17.67
N ARG A 89 14.04 5.06 17.49
CA ARG A 89 14.93 4.30 18.39
C ARG A 89 16.36 4.83 18.38
N SER A 90 16.93 5.07 17.20
CA SER A 90 18.30 5.56 17.06
C SER A 90 18.48 6.96 17.64
N ASP A 91 17.47 7.82 17.50
CA ASP A 91 17.44 9.15 18.11
C ASP A 91 17.37 9.08 19.64
N ALA A 92 16.58 8.16 20.20
CA ALA A 92 16.48 7.93 21.64
C ALA A 92 17.80 7.40 22.23
N ASP A 93 18.42 6.39 21.59
CA ASP A 93 19.69 5.82 22.03
C ASP A 93 20.83 6.86 21.99
N SER A 94 20.82 7.71 20.96
CA SER A 94 21.78 8.82 20.83
C SER A 94 21.58 9.88 21.91
N ALA A 95 20.33 10.25 22.22
CA ALA A 95 20.00 11.22 23.26
C ALA A 95 20.40 10.73 24.66
N ASP A 96 20.16 9.45 24.97
CA ASP A 96 20.54 8.83 26.24
C ASP A 96 22.06 8.72 26.40
N GLY A 97 22.78 8.40 25.33
CA GLY A 97 24.25 8.38 25.32
C GLY A 97 24.87 9.75 25.60
N VAL A 98 24.29 10.82 25.03
CA VAL A 98 24.73 12.21 25.26
C VAL A 98 24.43 12.67 26.69
N ASN A 99 23.23 12.38 27.22
CA ASN A 99 22.88 12.74 28.60
C ASN A 99 23.79 12.03 29.62
N ARG A 100 24.04 10.73 29.45
CA ARG A 100 24.95 9.95 30.32
C ARG A 100 26.39 10.48 30.28
N SER A 101 26.84 10.93 29.12
CA SER A 101 28.19 11.51 28.96
C SER A 101 28.28 12.94 29.51
N GLY A 102 27.18 13.70 29.52
CA GLY A 102 27.09 15.05 30.06
C GLY A 102 26.94 15.11 31.58
N GLU A 103 26.30 14.13 32.21
CA GLU A 103 26.18 14.04 33.67
C GLU A 103 27.51 13.71 34.37
N GLY A 104 28.45 13.04 33.69
CA GLY A 104 29.79 12.78 34.24
C GLY A 104 30.75 13.99 34.22
N LEU A 105 30.32 15.12 33.68
CA LEU A 105 31.10 16.36 33.55
C LEU A 105 30.59 17.50 34.46
N ARG A 106 29.65 17.22 35.37
CA ARG A 106 29.18 18.15 36.40
C ARG A 106 29.73 17.80 37.78
#